data_AF-A0A8S0VEN0-F1
#
_entry.id   AF-A0A8S0VEN0-F1
#
_cell.length_a   1.000
_cell.length_b   1.000
_cell.length_c   1.000
_cell.angle_alpha   90.00
_cell.angle_beta   90.00
_cell.angle_gamma   90.00
#
_symmetry.space_group_name_H-M   'P 1'
#
loop_
_entity.id
_entity.type
_entity.pdbx_description
1 polymer ?
#
loop_
_entity_poly.entity_id
_entity_poly.type
_entity_poly.pdbx_seq_one_letter_code
_entity_poly.pdbx_strand_id
1 'polypeptide(L)'
;MLPSPVDFLNIFVHHPRSLMEFLERYTNKVKDSPAQLEIHNTLLELYLSYDLNFASLSQNSINENGDLITDQLSSTATMSGAKSNGRIILDRNDVNEEKDRQERRRKGLLLLKSAWPTEQEQLLYDDLMIILCEMNAFKEGLLYLYEKLKLYKELIACYMQAHDHEGLIACCKRLGDSGKGGDPSLWSDLLNYFGEHGEDCSKEVKEVLTYIERDDILPPIIVLQTLSRNPCLMLSVIKDYLARKLE
;
A
#
# COMPACT_ATOMS: atom_id res chain seq x y z
N MET A 1 -23.01 30.82 14.12
CA MET A 1 -21.88 30.19 13.44
C MET A 1 -22.33 29.75 12.06
N LEU A 2 -21.48 29.83 11.04
CA LEU A 2 -21.80 29.24 9.74
C LEU A 2 -21.76 27.71 9.86
N PRO A 3 -22.68 26.97 9.20
CA PRO A 3 -22.67 25.51 9.24
C PRO A 3 -21.38 24.97 8.62
N SER A 4 -20.83 23.91 9.23
CA SER A 4 -19.67 23.20 8.73
C SER A 4 -20.04 22.43 7.45
N PRO A 5 -19.14 22.28 6.46
CA PRO A 5 -19.37 21.39 5.32
C PRO A 5 -19.73 19.96 5.72
N VAL A 6 -19.24 19.53 6.90
CA VAL A 6 -19.50 18.21 7.48
C VAL A 6 -20.99 18.04 7.84
N ASP A 7 -21.67 19.13 8.20
CA ASP A 7 -23.11 19.11 8.55
C ASP A 7 -23.98 18.73 7.34
N PHE A 8 -23.44 18.87 6.12
CA PHE A 8 -24.14 18.57 4.88
C PHE A 8 -23.85 17.17 4.33
N LEU A 9 -22.92 16.39 4.92
CA LEU A 9 -22.55 15.07 4.39
C LEU A 9 -23.77 14.14 4.28
N ASN A 10 -24.64 14.16 5.29
CA ASN A 10 -25.85 13.33 5.36
C ASN A 10 -26.86 13.63 4.24
N ILE A 11 -26.78 14.79 3.59
CA ILE A 11 -27.64 15.13 2.44
C ILE A 11 -27.24 14.33 1.20
N PHE A 12 -25.98 13.91 1.12
CA PHE A 12 -25.43 13.25 -0.04
C PHE A 12 -25.30 11.72 0.10
N VAL A 13 -25.96 11.10 1.09
CA VAL A 13 -25.92 9.64 1.36
C VAL A 13 -26.18 8.81 0.09
N HIS A 14 -27.04 9.29 -0.81
CA HIS A 14 -27.37 8.59 -2.06
C HIS A 14 -26.70 9.20 -3.30
N HIS A 15 -25.84 10.20 -3.12
CA HIS A 15 -25.22 10.97 -4.20
C HIS A 15 -23.72 11.22 -3.96
N PRO A 16 -22.88 10.17 -3.89
CA PRO A 16 -21.46 10.27 -3.56
C PRO A 16 -20.64 11.09 -4.57
N ARG A 17 -21.04 11.07 -5.86
CA ARG A 17 -20.41 11.92 -6.89
C ARG A 17 -20.65 13.42 -6.64
N SER A 18 -21.87 13.77 -6.28
CA SER A 18 -22.23 15.16 -5.96
C SER A 18 -21.55 15.63 -4.68
N LEU A 19 -21.39 14.73 -3.69
CA LEU A 19 -20.62 15.02 -2.48
C LEU A 19 -19.16 15.32 -2.81
N MET A 20 -18.54 14.47 -3.64
CA MET A 20 -17.16 14.64 -4.07
C MET A 20 -16.96 15.98 -4.78
N GLU A 21 -17.82 16.32 -5.75
CA GLU A 21 -17.75 17.61 -6.46
C GLU A 21 -17.95 18.80 -5.51
N PHE A 22 -18.86 18.68 -4.54
CA PHE A 22 -19.08 19.70 -3.52
C PHE A 22 -17.82 19.93 -2.67
N LEU A 23 -17.23 18.86 -2.14
CA LEU A 23 -16.04 18.94 -1.30
C LEU A 23 -14.81 19.42 -2.09
N GLU A 24 -14.63 18.97 -3.34
CA GLU A 24 -13.59 19.48 -4.25
C GLU A 24 -13.73 20.99 -4.50
N ARG A 25 -14.96 21.47 -4.74
CA ARG A 25 -15.20 22.90 -4.93
C ARG A 25 -15.02 23.70 -3.65
N TYR A 26 -15.36 23.12 -2.50
CA TYR A 26 -15.18 23.74 -1.21
C TYR A 26 -13.70 23.94 -0.89
N THR A 27 -12.87 22.89 -1.00
CA THR A 27 -11.42 22.96 -0.71
C THR A 27 -10.67 23.88 -1.68
N ASN A 28 -11.13 23.99 -2.94
CA ASN A 28 -10.58 24.96 -3.88
C ASN A 28 -10.86 26.42 -3.49
N LYS A 29 -11.97 26.69 -2.80
CA LYS A 29 -12.39 28.05 -2.41
C LYS A 29 -12.00 28.43 -0.98
N VAL A 30 -11.94 27.45 -0.07
CA VAL A 30 -11.68 27.65 1.35
C VAL A 30 -10.47 26.82 1.73
N LYS A 31 -9.34 27.50 1.99
CA LYS A 31 -8.06 26.85 2.29
C LYS A 31 -7.89 26.53 3.78
N ASP A 32 -8.37 27.41 4.66
CA ASP A 32 -8.15 27.32 6.12
C ASP A 32 -9.46 26.97 6.85
N SER A 33 -10.08 25.86 6.46
CA SER A 33 -11.31 25.38 7.08
C SER A 33 -10.99 24.63 8.37
N PRO A 34 -11.70 24.88 9.50
CA PRO A 34 -11.50 24.10 10.72
C PRO A 34 -11.88 22.62 10.54
N ALA A 35 -12.73 22.31 9.56
CA ALA A 35 -13.14 20.95 9.21
C ALA A 35 -12.26 20.31 8.10
N GLN A 36 -11.04 20.80 7.91
CA GLN A 36 -10.19 20.38 6.80
C GLN A 36 -9.87 18.88 6.87
N LEU A 37 -9.56 18.35 8.05
CA LEU A 37 -9.19 16.95 8.23
C LEU A 37 -10.35 16.00 7.84
N GLU A 38 -11.56 16.30 8.29
CA GLU A 38 -12.77 15.52 8.02
C GLU A 38 -13.12 15.52 6.53
N ILE A 39 -12.95 16.67 5.87
CA ILE A 39 -13.15 16.82 4.43
C ILE A 39 -12.13 15.97 3.67
N HIS A 40 -10.85 15.98 4.08
CA HIS A 40 -9.81 15.16 3.46
C HIS A 40 -10.07 13.67 3.65
N ASN A 41 -10.46 13.23 4.84
CA ASN A 41 -10.79 11.83 5.13
C ASN A 41 -11.97 11.36 4.27
N THR A 42 -13.02 12.16 4.20
CA THR A 42 -14.21 11.85 3.39
C THR A 42 -13.86 11.81 1.89
N LEU A 43 -13.04 12.75 1.41
CA LEU A 43 -12.57 12.75 0.03
C LEU A 43 -11.69 11.52 -0.28
N LEU A 44 -10.81 11.12 0.64
CA LEU A 44 -9.97 9.93 0.46
C LEU A 44 -10.81 8.66 0.40
N GLU A 45 -11.79 8.51 1.29
CA GLU A 45 -12.75 7.41 1.22
C GLU A 45 -13.48 7.39 -0.12
N LEU A 46 -14.00 8.55 -0.59
CA LEU A 46 -14.68 8.67 -1.87
C LEU A 46 -13.78 8.38 -3.08
N TYR A 47 -12.50 8.77 -3.02
CA TYR A 47 -11.55 8.55 -4.10
C TYR A 47 -11.09 7.10 -4.19
N LEU A 48 -10.91 6.43 -3.05
CA LEU A 48 -10.40 5.06 -3.00
C LEU A 48 -11.51 4.01 -3.15
N SER A 49 -12.75 4.35 -2.77
CA SER A 49 -13.92 3.47 -2.86
C SER A 49 -14.10 2.85 -4.25
N TYR A 50 -14.19 1.52 -4.33
CA TYR A 50 -14.37 0.80 -5.59
C TYR A 50 -15.67 1.20 -6.33
N ASP A 51 -16.83 1.06 -5.67
CA ASP A 51 -18.16 1.32 -6.25
C ASP A 51 -18.81 2.63 -5.77
N LEU A 52 -18.06 3.52 -5.09
CA LEU A 52 -18.63 4.65 -4.34
C LEU A 52 -19.65 4.21 -3.26
N ASN A 53 -19.58 2.95 -2.82
CA ASN A 53 -20.30 2.44 -1.68
C ASN A 53 -19.69 3.05 -0.41
N PHE A 54 -20.33 4.10 0.08
CA PHE A 54 -19.86 4.90 1.19
C PHE A 54 -20.21 4.22 2.52
N ALA A 55 -19.25 3.52 3.13
CA ALA A 55 -19.48 2.73 4.34
C ALA A 55 -19.46 3.58 5.63
N SER A 56 -18.70 4.68 5.67
CA SER A 56 -18.45 5.38 6.94
C SER A 56 -19.54 6.37 7.37
N LEU A 57 -20.51 6.76 6.52
CA LEU A 57 -21.61 7.63 6.97
C LEU A 57 -22.66 6.88 7.77
N SER A 58 -22.76 5.54 7.64
CA SER A 58 -23.75 4.77 8.38
C SER A 58 -23.36 4.57 9.86
N GLN A 59 -22.12 4.91 10.25
CA GLN A 59 -21.60 4.74 11.61
C GLN A 59 -21.57 6.06 12.41
N ASN A 60 -21.64 7.22 11.75
CA ASN A 60 -21.59 8.52 12.43
C ASN A 60 -22.96 9.07 12.87
N SER A 61 -24.04 8.31 12.71
CA SER A 61 -25.22 8.53 13.55
C SER A 61 -24.87 8.07 14.97
N ILE A 62 -24.29 8.97 15.76
CA ILE A 62 -24.33 8.85 17.22
C ILE A 62 -25.80 8.74 17.58
N ASN A 63 -26.27 7.52 17.84
CA ASN A 63 -27.45 7.33 18.65
C ASN A 63 -27.06 7.81 20.05
N GLU A 64 -27.75 8.81 20.57
CA GLU A 64 -27.63 9.29 21.96
C GLU A 64 -28.01 8.24 23.02
N ASN A 65 -28.18 6.97 22.64
CA ASN A 65 -28.40 5.87 23.55
C ASN A 65 -27.31 4.84 23.32
N GLY A 66 -26.37 4.78 24.28
CA GLY A 66 -25.32 3.79 24.29
C GLY A 66 -25.89 2.38 24.29
N ASP A 67 -25.68 1.66 23.19
CA ASP A 67 -25.63 0.21 23.16
C ASP A 67 -24.68 -0.23 22.04
N LEU A 68 -23.72 -1.08 22.41
CA LEU A 68 -22.78 -1.74 21.51
C LEU A 68 -23.54 -2.79 20.69
N ILE A 69 -23.64 -2.59 19.38
CA ILE A 69 -23.91 -3.69 18.45
C ILE A 69 -22.59 -4.01 17.74
N THR A 70 -21.84 -4.94 18.32
CA THR A 70 -20.99 -5.86 17.56
C THR A 70 -21.86 -6.58 16.56
N ASP A 71 -21.71 -6.29 15.26
CA ASP A 71 -22.13 -7.23 14.23
C ASP A 71 -20.95 -7.62 13.35
N GLN A 72 -20.78 -8.93 13.29
CA GLN A 72 -19.60 -9.65 12.90
C GLN A 72 -19.38 -9.57 11.40
N LEU A 73 -18.15 -9.20 11.04
CA LEU A 73 -17.55 -9.49 9.75
C LEU A 73 -17.54 -11.02 9.56
N SER A 74 -18.45 -11.54 8.76
CA SER A 74 -18.44 -12.93 8.31
C SER A 74 -18.20 -12.98 6.81
N SER A 75 -16.95 -13.31 6.48
CA SER A 75 -16.47 -13.74 5.17
C SER A 75 -17.37 -14.82 4.57
N THR A 76 -17.73 -14.70 3.29
CA THR A 76 -17.94 -15.87 2.42
C THR A 76 -17.40 -15.60 1.02
N ALA A 77 -16.22 -16.14 0.76
CA ALA A 77 -15.78 -16.47 -0.58
C ALA A 77 -16.63 -17.65 -1.08
N THR A 78 -17.28 -17.49 -2.23
CA THR A 78 -17.94 -18.61 -2.92
C THR A 78 -17.45 -18.65 -4.36
N MET A 79 -16.52 -19.57 -4.62
CA MET A 79 -16.15 -20.04 -5.95
C MET A 79 -17.26 -20.94 -6.50
N SER A 80 -17.76 -20.68 -7.71
CA SER A 80 -18.11 -21.76 -8.64
C SER A 80 -18.13 -21.24 -10.07
N GLY A 81 -17.41 -21.93 -10.96
CA GLY A 81 -17.38 -21.63 -12.39
C GLY A 81 -18.51 -22.33 -13.14
N ALA A 82 -18.96 -21.68 -14.21
CA ALA A 82 -19.62 -22.35 -15.33
C ALA A 82 -19.26 -21.59 -16.62
N LYS A 83 -18.58 -22.29 -17.53
CA LYS A 83 -18.24 -21.81 -18.87
C LYS A 83 -19.51 -21.49 -19.65
N SER A 84 -19.59 -20.29 -20.24
CA SER A 84 -20.33 -20.10 -21.48
C SER A 84 -19.46 -19.32 -22.47
N ASN A 85 -19.17 -19.96 -23.60
CA ASN A 85 -18.55 -19.33 -24.76
C ASN A 85 -19.53 -18.30 -25.32
N GLY A 86 -19.16 -17.02 -25.26
CA GLY A 86 -19.99 -15.93 -25.77
C GLY A 86 -19.17 -14.65 -25.97
N ARG A 87 -18.48 -14.58 -27.11
CA ARG A 87 -18.19 -13.36 -27.90
C ARG A 87 -17.80 -12.09 -27.13
N ILE A 88 -16.52 -11.76 -27.20
CA ILE A 88 -15.90 -10.48 -26.80
C ILE A 88 -16.72 -9.29 -27.33
N ILE A 89 -17.55 -8.72 -26.45
CA ILE A 89 -18.02 -7.35 -26.51
C ILE A 89 -17.61 -6.78 -25.14
N LEU A 90 -16.38 -6.29 -25.03
CA LEU A 90 -16.00 -5.48 -23.88
C LEU A 90 -16.84 -4.20 -23.96
N ASP A 91 -17.83 -4.11 -23.08
CA ASP A 91 -18.88 -3.11 -23.10
C ASP A 91 -18.27 -1.71 -22.89
N ARG A 92 -18.67 -0.74 -23.72
CA ARG A 92 -18.07 0.61 -23.76
C ARG A 92 -18.26 1.37 -22.44
N ASN A 93 -19.24 0.95 -21.63
CA ASN A 93 -19.55 1.48 -20.31
C ASN A 93 -18.54 1.06 -19.25
N ASP A 94 -18.06 -0.19 -19.28
CA ASP A 94 -17.07 -0.73 -18.34
C ASP A 94 -15.73 0.00 -18.45
N VAL A 95 -15.33 0.34 -19.69
CA VAL A 95 -14.13 1.15 -19.97
C VAL A 95 -14.26 2.57 -19.41
N ASN A 96 -15.46 3.14 -19.35
CA ASN A 96 -15.67 4.49 -18.83
C ASN A 96 -15.66 4.51 -17.30
N GLU A 97 -16.22 3.49 -16.66
CA GLU A 97 -16.19 3.33 -15.20
C GLU A 97 -14.78 3.04 -14.68
N GLU A 98 -14.00 2.23 -15.41
CA GLU A 98 -12.59 1.99 -15.05
C GLU A 98 -11.73 3.25 -15.16
N LYS A 99 -11.97 4.08 -16.19
CA LYS A 99 -11.29 5.39 -16.31
C LYS A 99 -11.66 6.34 -15.18
N ASP A 100 -12.94 6.39 -14.80
CA ASP A 100 -13.40 7.17 -13.65
C ASP A 100 -12.72 6.71 -12.36
N ARG A 101 -12.68 5.39 -12.11
CA ARG A 101 -11.97 4.81 -10.95
C ARG A 101 -10.50 5.17 -10.92
N GLN A 102 -9.80 5.06 -12.04
CA GLN A 102 -8.38 5.41 -12.14
C GLN A 102 -8.14 6.90 -11.85
N GLU A 103 -8.97 7.78 -12.39
CA GLU A 103 -8.88 9.21 -12.13
C GLU A 103 -9.15 9.54 -10.65
N ARG A 104 -10.14 8.88 -10.03
CA ARG A 104 -10.41 9.01 -8.59
C ARG A 104 -9.22 8.54 -7.75
N ARG A 105 -8.64 7.37 -8.04
CA ARG A 105 -7.44 6.87 -7.36
C ARG A 105 -6.24 7.81 -7.52
N ARG A 106 -6.05 8.40 -8.71
CA ARG A 106 -5.01 9.40 -8.97
C ARG A 106 -5.19 10.64 -8.10
N LYS A 107 -6.44 11.14 -7.97
CA LYS A 107 -6.77 12.25 -7.04
C LYS A 107 -6.53 11.85 -5.58
N GLY A 108 -6.91 10.64 -5.19
CA GLY A 108 -6.65 10.08 -3.86
C GLY A 108 -5.17 10.07 -3.53
N LEU A 109 -4.31 9.59 -4.43
CA LEU A 109 -2.87 9.59 -4.25
C LEU A 109 -2.30 11.00 -4.10
N LEU A 110 -2.79 11.96 -4.90
CA LEU A 110 -2.36 13.35 -4.80
C LEU A 110 -2.74 13.94 -3.44
N LEU A 111 -3.97 13.69 -3.00
CA LEU A 111 -4.47 14.18 -1.72
C LEU A 111 -3.69 13.59 -0.55
N LEU A 112 -3.38 12.29 -0.61
CA LEU A 112 -2.55 11.60 0.38
C LEU A 112 -1.13 12.19 0.48
N LYS A 113 -0.56 12.62 -0.65
CA LYS A 113 0.76 13.27 -0.71
C LYS A 113 0.74 14.70 -0.18
N SER A 114 -0.32 15.46 -0.47
CA SER A 114 -0.42 16.87 -0.07
C SER A 114 -0.90 17.06 1.36
N ALA A 115 -1.72 16.15 1.88
CA ALA A 115 -2.37 16.25 3.18
C ALA A 115 -1.57 15.61 4.31
N TRP A 116 -0.34 15.15 4.04
CA TRP A 116 0.51 14.51 5.05
C TRP A 116 0.85 15.50 6.18
N PRO A 117 0.36 15.30 7.42
CA PRO A 117 0.60 16.23 8.52
C PRO A 117 2.06 16.15 9.02
N THR A 118 2.54 17.21 9.70
CA THR A 118 3.85 17.22 10.35
C THR A 118 3.76 16.63 11.76
N GLU A 119 4.50 15.55 12.02
CA GLU A 119 4.89 14.85 13.27
C GLU A 119 3.85 14.57 14.39
N GLN A 120 2.93 15.47 14.72
CA GLN A 120 2.06 15.32 15.91
C GLN A 120 0.61 14.89 15.61
N GLU A 121 0.11 15.06 14.38
CA GLU A 121 -1.21 14.57 13.94
C GLU A 121 -1.13 13.25 13.15
N GLN A 122 0.09 12.72 12.94
CA GLN A 122 0.34 11.52 12.11
C GLN A 122 -0.37 10.27 12.65
N LEU A 123 -0.23 9.95 13.94
CA LEU A 123 -0.56 8.61 14.45
C LEU A 123 -2.04 8.16 14.28
N LEU A 124 -3.01 9.07 14.30
CA LEU A 124 -4.44 8.73 14.09
C LEU A 124 -4.84 8.79 12.61
N TYR A 125 -4.14 9.60 11.81
CA TYR A 125 -4.33 9.70 10.37
C TYR A 125 -3.75 8.47 9.65
N ASP A 126 -2.66 7.91 10.18
CA ASP A 126 -1.90 6.82 9.60
C ASP A 126 -2.72 5.51 9.53
N ASP A 127 -3.39 5.11 10.61
CA ASP A 127 -4.19 3.88 10.67
C ASP A 127 -5.38 3.93 9.72
N LEU A 128 -6.12 5.05 9.73
CA LEU A 128 -7.27 5.25 8.83
C LEU A 128 -6.84 5.15 7.36
N MET A 129 -5.73 5.78 6.99
CA MET A 129 -5.26 5.77 5.60
C MET A 129 -4.78 4.39 5.16
N ILE A 130 -4.11 3.63 6.04
CA ILE A 130 -3.73 2.24 5.76
C ILE A 130 -4.99 1.40 5.57
N ILE A 131 -5.96 1.48 6.49
CA ILE A 131 -7.22 0.73 6.41
C ILE A 131 -7.97 1.05 5.11
N LEU A 132 -8.09 2.33 4.76
CA LEU A 132 -8.76 2.75 3.52
C LEU A 132 -8.05 2.20 2.27
N CYS A 133 -6.71 2.18 2.26
CA CYS A 133 -5.95 1.65 1.13
C CYS A 133 -6.05 0.11 1.05
N GLU A 134 -5.98 -0.60 2.19
CA GLU A 134 -6.14 -2.05 2.27
C GLU A 134 -7.55 -2.49 1.81
N MET A 135 -8.60 -1.87 2.36
CA MET A 135 -9.99 -2.20 2.04
C MET A 135 -10.31 -2.04 0.55
N ASN A 136 -9.61 -1.14 -0.15
CA ASN A 136 -9.84 -0.84 -1.56
C ASN A 136 -8.75 -1.42 -2.50
N ALA A 137 -7.87 -2.29 -1.98
CA ALA A 137 -6.74 -2.88 -2.71
C ALA A 137 -5.89 -1.83 -3.45
N PHE A 138 -5.69 -0.65 -2.83
CA PHE A 138 -4.97 0.47 -3.41
C PHE A 138 -3.47 0.38 -3.09
N LYS A 139 -2.78 -0.47 -3.85
CA LYS A 139 -1.35 -0.79 -3.65
C LYS A 139 -0.44 0.44 -3.67
N GLU A 140 -0.62 1.34 -4.63
CA GLU A 140 0.24 2.54 -4.73
C GLU A 140 0.17 3.44 -3.49
N GLY A 141 -1.02 3.55 -2.88
CA GLY A 141 -1.20 4.25 -1.61
C GLY A 141 -0.50 3.55 -0.47
N LEU A 142 -0.68 2.23 -0.33
CA LEU A 142 -0.01 1.43 0.72
C LEU A 142 1.51 1.54 0.65
N LEU A 143 2.10 1.39 -0.54
CA LEU A 143 3.55 1.52 -0.72
C LEU A 143 4.06 2.91 -0.30
N TYR A 144 3.31 3.97 -0.66
CA TYR A 144 3.62 5.33 -0.24
C TYR A 144 3.53 5.50 1.29
N LEU A 145 2.46 4.98 1.90
CA LEU A 145 2.23 5.04 3.35
C LEU A 145 3.34 4.33 4.13
N TYR A 146 3.63 3.08 3.78
CA TYR A 146 4.66 2.30 4.46
C TYR A 146 6.04 2.94 4.35
N GLU A 147 6.36 3.55 3.20
CA GLU A 147 7.61 4.30 3.04
C GLU A 147 7.66 5.52 3.98
N LYS A 148 6.57 6.31 4.05
CA LYS A 148 6.52 7.51 4.90
C LYS A 148 6.52 7.20 6.39
N LEU A 149 5.90 6.09 6.78
CA LEU A 149 5.84 5.61 8.16
C LEU A 149 7.06 4.79 8.58
N LYS A 150 8.02 4.58 7.67
CA LYS A 150 9.20 3.73 7.88
C LYS A 150 8.84 2.29 8.28
N LEU A 151 7.68 1.81 7.83
CA LEU A 151 7.20 0.44 7.97
C LEU A 151 7.84 -0.44 6.88
N TYR A 152 9.16 -0.60 6.98
CA TYR A 152 9.96 -1.21 5.93
C TYR A 152 9.69 -2.71 5.75
N LYS A 153 9.31 -3.41 6.83
CA LYS A 153 9.01 -4.84 6.80
C LYS A 153 7.74 -5.13 6.00
N GLU A 154 6.70 -4.33 6.25
CA GLU A 154 5.42 -4.38 5.57
C GLU A 154 5.60 -4.05 4.08
N LEU A 155 6.37 -2.99 3.79
CA LEU A 155 6.68 -2.59 2.42
C LEU A 155 7.38 -3.71 1.63
N ILE A 156 8.38 -4.36 2.23
CA ILE A 156 9.09 -5.48 1.63
C ILE A 156 8.18 -6.69 1.45
N ALA A 157 7.35 -7.01 2.46
CA ALA A 157 6.39 -8.11 2.38
C ALA A 157 5.42 -7.93 1.21
N CYS A 158 5.00 -6.70 0.89
CA CYS A 158 4.17 -6.42 -0.29
C CYS A 158 4.89 -6.79 -1.60
N TYR A 159 6.15 -6.41 -1.77
CA TYR A 159 6.92 -6.76 -2.97
C TYR A 159 7.20 -8.28 -3.05
N MET A 160 7.47 -8.92 -1.91
CA MET A 160 7.68 -10.37 -1.82
C MET A 160 6.42 -11.16 -2.23
N GLN A 161 5.24 -10.74 -1.78
CA GLN A 161 3.96 -11.34 -2.17
C GLN A 161 3.62 -11.12 -3.65
N ALA A 162 4.08 -10.01 -4.22
CA ALA A 162 3.89 -9.69 -5.64
C ALA A 162 4.89 -10.39 -6.57
N HIS A 163 5.91 -11.07 -6.02
CA HIS A 163 7.07 -11.62 -6.77
C HIS A 163 7.76 -10.56 -7.65
N ASP A 164 7.72 -9.29 -7.24
CA ASP A 164 8.39 -8.19 -7.94
C ASP A 164 9.82 -8.03 -7.40
N HIS A 165 10.73 -8.85 -7.92
CA HIS A 165 12.13 -8.88 -7.48
C HIS A 165 12.87 -7.57 -7.80
N GLU A 166 12.56 -6.92 -8.92
CA GLU A 166 13.21 -5.68 -9.35
C GLU A 166 12.80 -4.51 -8.45
N GLY A 167 11.50 -4.36 -8.19
CA GLY A 167 10.94 -3.36 -7.26
C GLY A 167 11.46 -3.57 -5.84
N LEU A 168 11.53 -4.83 -5.39
CA LEU A 168 12.07 -5.19 -4.08
C LEU A 168 13.53 -4.77 -3.89
N ILE A 169 14.39 -5.07 -4.86
CA ILE A 169 15.80 -4.66 -4.83
C ILE A 169 15.92 -3.14 -4.86
N ALA A 170 15.17 -2.45 -5.72
CA ALA A 170 15.17 -0.99 -5.79
C ALA A 170 14.71 -0.35 -4.47
N CYS A 171 13.74 -0.96 -3.79
CA CYS A 171 13.27 -0.57 -2.47
C CYS A 171 14.39 -0.72 -1.41
N CYS A 172 15.02 -1.90 -1.32
CA CYS A 172 16.13 -2.15 -0.39
C CYS A 172 17.33 -1.23 -0.65
N LYS A 173 17.64 -0.87 -1.89
CA LYS A 173 18.70 0.12 -2.21
C LYS A 173 18.42 1.49 -1.63
N ARG A 174 17.15 1.91 -1.60
CA ARG A 174 16.73 3.21 -1.09
C ARG A 174 16.65 3.23 0.44
N LEU A 175 16.18 2.14 1.04
CA LEU A 175 15.82 2.07 2.45
C LEU A 175 16.79 1.28 3.33
N GLY A 176 17.71 0.52 2.74
CA GLY A 176 18.68 -0.30 3.47
C GLY A 176 19.98 0.42 3.83
N ASP A 177 20.18 1.66 3.39
CA ASP A 177 21.38 2.44 3.67
C ASP A 177 21.34 3.01 5.10
N SER A 178 22.12 2.40 6.01
CA SER A 178 22.23 2.84 7.41
C SER A 178 22.66 4.30 7.53
N GLY A 179 23.49 4.79 6.60
CA GLY A 179 23.97 6.18 6.58
C GLY A 179 22.87 7.20 6.31
N LYS A 180 21.72 6.78 5.78
CA LYS A 180 20.54 7.61 5.52
C LYS A 180 19.41 7.39 6.54
N GLY A 181 19.68 6.67 7.64
CA GLY A 181 18.67 6.29 8.63
C GLY A 181 17.78 5.13 8.17
N GLY A 182 18.28 4.32 7.24
CA GLY A 182 17.67 3.08 6.78
C GLY A 182 17.96 1.88 7.70
N ASP A 183 17.41 0.73 7.34
CA ASP A 183 17.56 -0.52 8.08
C ASP A 183 18.33 -1.57 7.25
N PRO A 184 19.60 -1.89 7.59
CA PRO A 184 20.38 -2.93 6.89
C PRO A 184 19.78 -4.33 6.99
N SER A 185 18.93 -4.61 8.00
CA SER A 185 18.31 -5.93 8.16
C SER A 185 17.41 -6.32 6.98
N LEU A 186 16.93 -5.33 6.21
CA LEU A 186 16.16 -5.53 4.99
C LEU A 186 16.90 -6.36 3.93
N TRP A 187 18.23 -6.23 3.85
CA TRP A 187 19.04 -7.04 2.95
C TRP A 187 19.14 -8.50 3.40
N SER A 188 19.12 -8.73 4.71
CA SER A 188 19.08 -10.07 5.29
C SER A 188 17.74 -10.76 5.06
N ASP A 189 16.64 -10.02 5.24
CA ASP A 189 15.29 -10.52 4.97
C ASP A 189 15.11 -10.84 3.47
N LEU A 190 15.65 -9.97 2.60
CA LEU A 190 15.67 -10.21 1.16
C LEU A 190 16.47 -11.46 0.77
N LEU A 191 17.65 -11.66 1.39
CA LEU A 191 18.46 -12.85 1.15
C LEU A 191 17.76 -14.12 1.62
N ASN A 192 17.11 -14.07 2.79
CA ASN A 192 16.31 -15.17 3.32
C ASN A 192 15.16 -15.53 2.38
N TYR A 193 14.45 -14.53 1.85
CA TYR A 193 13.41 -14.75 0.85
C TYR A 193 13.95 -15.50 -0.37
N PHE A 194 15.05 -15.06 -0.98
CA PHE A 194 15.65 -15.78 -2.12
C PHE A 194 16.21 -17.17 -1.76
N GLY A 195 16.62 -17.37 -0.50
CA GLY A 195 17.07 -18.68 -0.01
C GLY A 195 15.93 -19.68 0.20
N GLU A 196 14.72 -19.22 0.52
CA GLU A 196 13.55 -20.06 0.76
C GLU A 196 12.71 -20.29 -0.50
N HIS A 197 12.71 -19.34 -1.43
CA HIS A 197 11.95 -19.45 -2.68
C HIS A 197 12.72 -20.25 -3.71
N GLY A 198 12.19 -21.39 -4.15
CA GLY A 198 12.82 -22.29 -5.14
C GLY A 198 12.83 -21.77 -6.58
N GLU A 199 13.01 -20.47 -6.78
CA GLU A 199 13.12 -19.85 -8.10
C GLU A 199 14.59 -19.56 -8.45
N ASP A 200 14.92 -19.52 -9.75
CA ASP A 200 16.24 -19.14 -10.24
C ASP A 200 16.37 -17.61 -10.27
N CYS A 201 16.67 -17.02 -9.11
CA CYS A 201 16.92 -15.59 -8.94
C CYS A 201 18.42 -15.27 -8.98
N SER A 202 19.19 -15.95 -9.85
CA SER A 202 20.65 -15.85 -9.89
C SER A 202 21.17 -14.42 -10.15
N LYS A 203 20.45 -13.59 -10.91
CA LYS A 203 20.89 -12.22 -11.22
C LYS A 203 20.65 -11.28 -10.04
N GLU A 204 19.46 -11.40 -9.47
CA GLU A 204 18.93 -10.65 -8.34
C GLU A 204 19.79 -10.95 -7.10
N VAL A 205 20.10 -12.22 -6.85
CA VAL A 205 20.99 -12.64 -5.76
C VAL A 205 22.39 -12.09 -5.94
N LYS A 206 22.97 -12.12 -7.15
CA LYS A 206 24.29 -11.49 -7.39
C LYS A 206 24.29 -10.02 -7.04
N GLU A 207 23.25 -9.31 -7.45
CA GLU A 207 23.11 -7.90 -7.14
C GLU A 207 22.99 -7.67 -5.63
N VAL A 208 22.12 -8.39 -4.92
CA VAL A 208 21.97 -8.32 -3.46
C VAL A 208 23.30 -8.61 -2.75
N LEU A 209 24.04 -9.63 -3.18
CA LEU A 209 25.35 -9.97 -2.61
C LEU A 209 26.35 -8.82 -2.73
N THR A 210 26.34 -8.04 -3.81
CA THR A 210 27.24 -6.87 -3.92
C THR A 210 26.94 -5.79 -2.88
N TYR A 211 25.68 -5.59 -2.51
CA TYR A 211 25.31 -4.64 -1.45
C TYR A 211 25.66 -5.17 -0.06
N ILE A 212 25.39 -6.46 0.20
CA ILE A 212 25.79 -7.13 1.45
C ILE A 212 27.31 -7.11 1.63
N GLU A 213 28.07 -7.31 0.54
CA GLU A 213 29.53 -7.26 0.53
C GLU A 213 30.05 -5.87 0.89
N ARG A 214 29.51 -4.83 0.24
CA ARG A 214 29.92 -3.42 0.40
C ARG A 214 29.69 -2.90 1.81
N ASP A 215 28.53 -3.21 2.38
CA ASP A 215 28.11 -2.65 3.67
C ASP A 215 28.37 -3.62 4.85
N ASP A 216 29.07 -4.74 4.58
CA ASP A 216 29.42 -5.81 5.53
C ASP A 216 28.25 -6.28 6.42
N ILE A 217 27.07 -6.43 5.80
CA ILE A 217 25.80 -6.63 6.51
C ILE A 217 25.72 -8.03 7.15
N LEU A 218 26.20 -9.05 6.44
CA LEU A 218 26.11 -10.44 6.86
C LEU A 218 27.45 -11.18 6.72
N PRO A 219 27.83 -12.00 7.71
CA PRO A 219 28.97 -12.88 7.59
C PRO A 219 28.82 -13.85 6.39
N PRO A 220 29.90 -14.16 5.64
CA PRO A 220 29.84 -15.05 4.48
C PRO A 220 29.25 -16.43 4.77
N ILE A 221 29.42 -16.94 6.00
CA ILE A 221 28.85 -18.23 6.42
C ILE A 221 27.32 -18.19 6.50
N ILE A 222 26.74 -17.08 6.97
CA ILE A 222 25.28 -16.91 7.04
C ILE A 222 24.72 -16.81 5.63
N VAL A 223 25.39 -16.06 4.75
CA VAL A 223 25.02 -15.95 3.34
C VAL A 223 25.00 -17.32 2.65
N LEU A 224 26.05 -18.11 2.84
CA LEU A 224 26.14 -19.47 2.32
C LEU A 224 25.02 -20.36 2.86
N GLN A 225 24.80 -20.33 4.18
CA GLN A 225 23.78 -21.17 4.82
C GLN A 225 22.38 -20.83 4.32
N THR A 226 22.05 -19.54 4.18
CA THR A 226 20.75 -19.10 3.69
C THR A 226 20.53 -19.53 2.23
N LEU A 227 21.48 -19.25 1.34
CA LEU A 227 21.32 -19.56 -0.08
C LEU A 227 21.40 -21.06 -0.37
N SER A 228 22.08 -21.85 0.47
CA SER A 228 22.15 -23.32 0.32
C SER A 228 20.80 -24.02 0.46
N ARG A 229 19.80 -23.36 1.05
CA ARG A 229 18.44 -23.89 1.19
C ARG A 229 17.69 -23.90 -0.14
N ASN A 230 18.08 -23.07 -1.10
CA ASN A 230 17.46 -22.99 -2.41
C ASN A 230 18.13 -23.98 -3.39
N PRO A 231 17.42 -25.02 -3.86
CA PRO A 231 17.99 -26.01 -4.77
C PRO A 231 18.17 -25.49 -6.21
N CYS A 232 17.52 -24.38 -6.57
CA CYS A 232 17.56 -23.80 -7.91
C CYS A 232 18.72 -22.81 -8.10
N LEU A 233 19.29 -22.29 -7.02
CA LEU A 233 20.46 -21.41 -7.10
C LEU A 233 21.74 -22.23 -7.25
N MET A 234 22.44 -22.02 -8.36
CA MET A 234 23.73 -22.66 -8.59
C MET A 234 24.80 -22.05 -7.66
N LEU A 235 25.62 -22.92 -7.05
CA LEU A 235 26.76 -22.51 -6.20
C LEU A 235 27.74 -21.56 -6.92
N SER A 236 27.78 -21.59 -8.25
CA SER A 236 28.54 -20.64 -9.07
C SER A 236 28.19 -19.18 -8.82
N VAL A 237 26.95 -18.89 -8.39
CA VAL A 237 26.50 -17.53 -8.05
C VAL A 237 27.21 -16.98 -6.82
N ILE A 238 27.47 -17.85 -5.84
CA ILE A 238 28.03 -17.50 -4.53
C ILE A 238 29.56 -17.59 -4.53
N LYS A 239 30.13 -18.43 -5.42
CA LYS A 239 31.57 -18.67 -5.50
C LYS A 239 32.38 -17.37 -5.66
N ASP A 240 31.93 -16.47 -6.55
CA ASP A 240 32.61 -15.21 -6.80
C ASP A 240 32.57 -14.28 -5.57
N TYR A 241 31.46 -14.29 -4.83
CA TYR A 241 31.31 -13.55 -3.57
C TYR A 241 32.25 -14.10 -2.48
N LEU A 242 32.30 -15.42 -2.30
CA LEU A 242 33.15 -16.05 -1.30
C LEU A 242 34.63 -15.85 -1.61
N ALA A 243 35.03 -15.95 -2.88
CA ALA A 243 36.41 -15.70 -3.29
C ALA A 243 36.86 -14.28 -2.90
N ARG A 244 36.00 -13.27 -3.14
CA ARG A 244 36.31 -11.88 -2.76
C ARG A 244 36.30 -11.61 -1.27
N LYS A 245 35.42 -12.27 -0.49
CA LYS A 245 35.35 -12.10 0.97
C LYS A 245 36.43 -12.87 1.75
N LEU A 246 37.09 -13.84 1.12
CA LEU A 246 38.15 -14.66 1.72
C LEU A 246 39.57 -14.20 1.35
N GLU A 247 39.72 -13.34 0.34
CA GLU A 247 40.96 -12.58 0.06
C GLU A 247 41.13 -11.41 1.04
#